data_AF-A0A943B1E7-F1
#
_entry.id   AF-A0A943B1E7-F1
#
_cell.length_a   1.000
_cell.length_b   1.000
_cell.length_c   1.000
_cell.angle_alpha   90.00
_cell.angle_beta   90.00
_cell.angle_gamma   90.00
#
_symmetry.space_group_name_H-M   'P 1'
#
loop_
_entity.id
_entity.type
_entity.pdbx_description
1 polymer ?
#
loop_
_entity_poly.entity_id
_entity_poly.type
_entity_poly.pdbx_seq_one_letter_code
_entity_poly.pdbx_strand_id
1 'polypeptide(L)'
;MEHKFLNSFKKISLSQVDFKEYFEFYRDFVCPYFYKYTFEDNTEIEISFAEENFSHLLGLQYFKTINKNKKAKEINEDILKEKINLKNIMILEPKTFTLELKDRLTYFPVLRTLLENVDTALKYDINIIWNSKIEFSFLLKTDKISILVYLAVKEIKNNKKICVPVSLLVDRNDRFSKMNLERLKVTERKITQK
;
A
#
# COMPACT_ATOMS: atom_id res chain seq x y z
N MET A 1 3.14 -15.58 -16.54
CA MET A 1 1.75 -15.09 -16.52
C MET A 1 1.84 -13.58 -16.42
N GLU A 2 1.30 -12.83 -17.38
CA GLU A 2 1.39 -11.37 -17.39
C GLU A 2 0.08 -10.81 -16.81
N HIS A 3 0.15 -10.19 -15.64
CA HIS A 3 -0.99 -9.47 -15.07
C HIS A 3 -0.97 -8.03 -15.57
N LYS A 4 -2.14 -7.48 -15.96
CA LYS A 4 -2.27 -6.13 -16.53
C LYS A 4 -1.74 -4.98 -15.65
N PHE A 5 -1.46 -5.26 -14.38
CA PHE A 5 -0.94 -4.28 -13.41
C PHE A 5 0.59 -4.35 -13.22
N LEU A 6 1.29 -5.32 -13.81
CA LEU A 6 2.74 -5.53 -13.60
C LEU A 6 3.64 -4.35 -14.04
N ASN A 7 3.11 -3.40 -14.80
CA ASN A 7 3.81 -2.19 -15.19
C ASN A 7 2.86 -0.97 -15.16
N SER A 8 1.96 -0.93 -14.18
CA SER A 8 1.01 0.17 -14.08
C SER A 8 1.65 1.39 -13.41
N PHE A 9 1.70 2.52 -14.13
CA PHE A 9 2.17 3.80 -13.63
C PHE A 9 1.04 4.80 -13.36
N LYS A 10 -0.22 4.40 -13.66
CA LYS A 10 -1.38 5.29 -13.65
C LYS A 10 -2.51 4.69 -12.82
N LYS A 11 -3.38 5.55 -12.30
CA LYS A 11 -4.65 5.10 -11.72
C LYS A 11 -5.56 4.51 -12.79
N ILE A 12 -6.47 3.66 -12.34
CA ILE A 12 -7.64 3.24 -13.12
C ILE A 12 -8.87 4.08 -12.73
N SER A 13 -9.95 4.01 -13.50
CA SER A 13 -11.22 4.59 -13.06
C SER A 13 -11.82 3.78 -11.92
N LEU A 14 -12.64 4.40 -11.08
CA LEU A 14 -13.32 3.68 -10.00
C LEU A 14 -14.23 2.56 -10.54
N SER A 15 -14.79 2.72 -11.74
CA SER A 15 -15.61 1.70 -12.40
C SER A 15 -14.82 0.47 -12.87
N GLN A 16 -13.50 0.57 -13.00
CA GLN A 16 -12.61 -0.53 -13.39
C GLN A 16 -12.06 -1.30 -12.18
N VAL A 17 -12.35 -0.86 -10.96
CA VAL A 17 -11.87 -1.52 -9.75
C VAL A 17 -12.61 -2.84 -9.55
N ASP A 18 -11.84 -3.92 -9.55
CA ASP A 18 -12.27 -5.27 -9.26
C ASP A 18 -11.43 -5.82 -8.09
N PHE A 19 -12.08 -6.14 -6.97
CA PHE A 19 -11.37 -6.60 -5.78
C PHE A 19 -10.77 -8.00 -5.94
N LYS A 20 -11.38 -8.85 -6.75
CA LYS A 20 -10.85 -10.20 -7.02
C LYS A 20 -9.58 -10.09 -7.83
N GLU A 21 -9.60 -9.33 -8.93
CA GLU A 21 -8.38 -9.08 -9.72
C GLU A 21 -7.29 -8.41 -8.87
N TYR A 22 -7.66 -7.47 -7.99
CA TYR A 22 -6.70 -6.83 -7.08
C TYR A 22 -6.08 -7.82 -6.11
N PHE A 23 -6.88 -8.75 -5.56
CA PHE A 23 -6.38 -9.74 -4.63
C PHE A 23 -5.50 -10.77 -5.33
N GLU A 24 -5.88 -11.25 -6.51
CA GLU A 24 -5.06 -12.13 -7.34
C GLU A 24 -3.73 -11.45 -7.72
N PHE A 25 -3.76 -10.20 -8.17
CA PHE A 25 -2.56 -9.40 -8.41
C PHE A 25 -1.64 -9.32 -7.18
N TYR A 26 -2.22 -8.98 -6.03
CA TYR A 26 -1.48 -8.84 -4.79
C TYR A 26 -0.87 -10.18 -4.34
N ARG A 27 -1.67 -11.25 -4.34
CA ARG A 27 -1.26 -12.60 -3.97
C ARG A 27 -0.15 -13.14 -4.86
N ASP A 28 -0.28 -13.00 -6.17
CA ASP A 28 0.56 -13.71 -7.13
C ASP A 28 1.79 -12.91 -7.55
N PHE A 29 1.75 -11.58 -7.41
CA PHE A 29 2.82 -10.70 -7.92
C PHE A 29 3.40 -9.75 -6.88
N VAL A 30 2.78 -9.59 -5.71
CA VAL A 30 3.32 -8.74 -4.63
C VAL A 30 3.81 -9.58 -3.46
N CYS A 31 2.97 -10.46 -2.92
CA CYS A 31 3.25 -11.33 -1.77
C CYS A 31 4.44 -12.30 -1.93
N PRO A 32 4.76 -12.86 -3.11
CA PRO A 32 5.82 -13.87 -3.24
C PRO A 32 7.24 -13.33 -3.16
N TYR A 33 7.43 -12.04 -2.88
CA TYR A 33 8.74 -11.39 -2.93
C TYR A 33 9.11 -10.71 -1.60
N PHE A 34 10.42 -10.66 -1.34
CA PHE A 34 11.05 -9.74 -0.41
C PHE A 34 11.56 -8.52 -1.18
N TYR A 35 11.30 -7.33 -0.64
CA TYR A 35 11.76 -6.06 -1.20
C TYR A 35 12.79 -5.44 -0.26
N LYS A 36 14.06 -5.41 -0.67
CA LYS A 36 15.18 -4.89 0.12
C LYS A 36 15.63 -3.55 -0.44
N TYR A 37 15.81 -2.59 0.47
CA TYR A 37 16.30 -1.26 0.15
C TYR A 37 17.44 -0.88 1.08
N THR A 38 18.49 -0.33 0.50
CA THR A 38 19.58 0.33 1.23
C THR A 38 19.48 1.82 0.97
N PHE A 39 19.54 2.62 2.03
CA PHE A 39 19.45 4.08 1.98
C PHE A 39 20.84 4.72 2.02
N GLU A 40 20.91 6.02 1.71
CA GLU A 40 22.18 6.77 1.68
C GLU A 40 22.88 6.91 3.03
N ASP A 41 22.16 6.72 4.15
CA ASP A 41 22.69 6.65 5.50
C ASP A 41 23.14 5.22 5.90
N ASN A 42 23.11 4.27 4.96
CA ASN A 42 23.32 2.83 5.16
C ASN A 42 22.24 2.12 5.98
N THR A 43 21.10 2.77 6.24
CA THR A 43 19.93 2.07 6.78
C THR A 43 19.44 1.05 5.75
N GLU A 44 19.21 -0.18 6.20
CA GLU A 44 18.67 -1.27 5.39
C GLU A 44 17.29 -1.66 5.88
N ILE A 45 16.33 -1.78 4.95
CA ILE A 45 15.02 -2.35 5.24
C ILE A 45 14.66 -3.48 4.28
N GLU A 46 13.96 -4.47 4.79
CA GLU A 46 13.34 -5.58 4.06
C GLU A 46 11.84 -5.54 4.31
N ILE A 47 11.04 -5.54 3.24
CA ILE A 47 9.59 -5.56 3.33
C ILE A 47 9.08 -6.87 2.79
N SER A 48 8.14 -7.45 3.54
CA SER A 48 7.38 -8.61 3.09
C SER A 48 5.88 -8.33 3.21
N PHE A 49 5.14 -8.83 2.22
CA PHE A 49 3.68 -8.74 2.18
C PHE A 49 3.06 -10.08 2.56
N ALA A 50 1.88 -10.03 3.17
CA ALA A 50 1.09 -11.19 3.55
C ALA A 50 -0.33 -11.02 3.00
N GLU A 51 -0.96 -12.11 2.54
CA GLU A 51 -2.30 -12.10 1.95
C GLU A 51 -3.34 -11.53 2.90
N GLU A 52 -3.20 -11.80 4.20
CA GLU A 52 -4.08 -11.36 5.27
C GLU A 52 -4.11 -9.83 5.41
N ASN A 53 -3.04 -9.15 4.97
CA ASN A 53 -2.95 -7.70 5.03
C ASN A 53 -3.62 -6.99 3.83
N PHE A 54 -4.07 -7.74 2.82
CA PHE A 54 -4.69 -7.17 1.62
C PHE A 54 -5.83 -6.21 1.95
N SER A 55 -6.78 -6.67 2.76
CA SER A 55 -7.95 -5.89 3.16
C SER A 55 -7.56 -4.58 3.86
N HIS A 56 -6.56 -4.62 4.74
CA HIS A 56 -6.06 -3.44 5.45
C HIS A 56 -5.39 -2.44 4.51
N LEU A 57 -4.51 -2.95 3.64
CA LEU A 57 -3.76 -2.15 2.68
C LEU A 57 -4.67 -1.42 1.69
N LEU A 58 -5.76 -2.08 1.27
CA LEU A 58 -6.75 -1.52 0.36
C LEU A 58 -7.78 -0.60 1.06
N GLY A 59 -7.85 -0.62 2.40
CA GLY A 59 -8.80 0.19 3.17
C GLY A 59 -10.19 -0.46 3.32
N LEU A 60 -10.31 -1.77 3.13
CA LEU A 60 -11.58 -2.48 3.21
C LEU A 60 -12.15 -2.55 4.64
N GLN A 61 -11.29 -2.40 5.67
CA GLN A 61 -11.68 -2.38 7.08
C GLN A 61 -12.66 -1.25 7.45
N TYR A 62 -12.74 -0.20 6.62
CA TYR A 62 -13.66 0.91 6.85
C TYR A 62 -15.11 0.58 6.49
N PHE A 63 -15.36 -0.49 5.72
CA PHE A 63 -16.71 -0.90 5.34
C PHE A 63 -17.29 -1.87 6.37
N LYS A 64 -18.40 -1.49 6.99
CA LYS A 64 -19.09 -2.31 8.01
C LYS A 64 -19.63 -3.60 7.41
N THR A 65 -20.02 -3.59 6.13
CA THR A 65 -20.53 -4.76 5.41
C THR A 65 -19.47 -5.83 5.20
N ILE A 66 -18.19 -5.43 5.08
CA ILE A 66 -17.04 -6.32 5.01
C ILE A 66 -16.60 -6.73 6.41
N ASN A 67 -16.39 -5.76 7.30
CA ASN A 67 -15.73 -5.92 8.59
C ASN A 67 -16.66 -6.44 9.70
N LYS A 68 -17.59 -7.35 9.38
CA LYS A 68 -18.54 -7.95 10.34
C LYS A 68 -17.85 -8.98 11.27
N ASN A 69 -16.76 -8.59 11.92
CA ASN A 69 -15.87 -9.46 12.73
C ASN A 69 -15.29 -10.65 11.96
N LYS A 70 -15.26 -10.57 10.61
CA LYS A 70 -14.65 -11.60 9.77
C LYS A 70 -13.14 -11.54 9.90
N LYS A 71 -12.50 -12.71 9.94
CA LYS A 71 -11.04 -12.79 9.84
C LYS A 71 -10.60 -12.42 8.43
N ALA A 72 -9.38 -11.92 8.29
CA ALA A 72 -8.83 -11.52 6.98
C ALA A 72 -8.93 -12.63 5.92
N LYS A 73 -8.65 -13.88 6.30
CA LYS A 73 -8.79 -15.04 5.42
C LYS A 73 -10.21 -15.21 4.87
N GLU A 74 -11.24 -15.05 5.71
CA GLU A 74 -12.64 -15.14 5.28
C GLU A 74 -13.02 -14.02 4.31
N ILE A 75 -12.50 -12.80 4.55
CA ILE A 75 -12.70 -11.67 3.64
C ILE A 75 -12.06 -11.97 2.28
N ASN A 76 -10.83 -12.46 2.26
CA ASN A 76 -10.13 -12.83 1.03
C ASN A 76 -10.87 -13.94 0.25
N GLU A 77 -11.40 -14.96 0.95
CA GLU A 77 -12.22 -16.00 0.34
C GLU A 77 -13.53 -15.46 -0.24
N ASP A 78 -14.19 -14.54 0.45
CA ASP A 78 -15.43 -13.92 -0.04
C ASP A 78 -15.17 -13.00 -1.25
N ILE A 79 -13.99 -12.37 -1.33
CA ILE A 79 -13.54 -11.61 -2.51
C ILE A 79 -13.31 -12.55 -3.70
N LEU A 80 -12.61 -13.67 -3.51
CA LEU A 80 -12.39 -14.68 -4.57
C LEU A 80 -13.71 -15.28 -5.09
N LYS A 81 -14.67 -15.47 -4.18
CA LYS A 81 -16.04 -15.93 -4.50
C LYS A 81 -16.96 -14.81 -4.98
N GLU A 82 -16.44 -13.60 -5.19
CA GLU A 82 -17.14 -12.40 -5.70
C GLU A 82 -18.35 -11.94 -4.85
N LYS A 83 -18.45 -12.44 -3.61
CA LYS A 83 -19.47 -12.01 -2.64
C LYS A 83 -19.22 -10.58 -2.15
N ILE A 84 -17.96 -10.15 -2.18
CA ILE A 84 -17.54 -8.78 -1.90
C ILE A 84 -17.08 -8.15 -3.22
N ASN A 85 -17.82 -7.16 -3.71
CA ASN A 85 -17.48 -6.41 -4.91
C ASN A 85 -17.76 -4.92 -4.72
N LEU A 86 -17.05 -4.07 -5.46
CA LEU A 86 -17.12 -2.63 -5.31
C LEU A 86 -18.54 -2.08 -5.53
N LYS A 87 -19.24 -2.57 -6.56
CA LYS A 87 -20.57 -2.09 -6.95
C LYS A 87 -21.57 -2.19 -5.79
N ASN A 88 -21.62 -3.35 -5.14
CA ASN A 88 -22.53 -3.59 -4.01
C ASN A 88 -22.18 -2.70 -2.82
N ILE A 89 -20.89 -2.52 -2.51
CA ILE A 89 -20.46 -1.68 -1.39
C ILE A 89 -20.77 -0.20 -1.65
N MET A 90 -20.59 0.27 -2.89
CA MET A 90 -20.95 1.63 -3.27
C MET A 90 -22.44 1.94 -3.06
N ILE A 91 -23.31 0.94 -3.22
CA ILE A 91 -24.75 1.07 -2.96
C ILE A 91 -25.04 1.05 -1.45
N LEU A 92 -24.44 0.11 -0.71
CA LEU A 92 -24.74 -0.10 0.71
C LEU A 92 -24.09 0.95 1.63
N GLU A 93 -22.89 1.41 1.30
CA GLU A 93 -22.07 2.28 2.15
C GLU A 93 -21.43 3.46 1.36
N PRO A 94 -22.20 4.25 0.59
CA PRO A 94 -21.64 5.32 -0.26
C PRO A 94 -20.86 6.38 0.51
N LYS A 95 -21.28 6.68 1.76
CA LYS A 95 -20.64 7.69 2.63
C LYS A 95 -19.23 7.29 3.08
N THR A 96 -18.89 6.00 3.06
CA THR A 96 -17.57 5.50 3.44
C THR A 96 -16.52 5.80 2.37
N PHE A 97 -16.91 6.04 1.11
CA PHE A 97 -16.01 6.36 0.01
C PHE A 97 -15.53 7.82 0.05
N THR A 98 -14.64 8.12 0.99
CA THR A 98 -13.90 9.37 1.03
C THR A 98 -12.99 9.52 -0.20
N LEU A 99 -12.51 10.74 -0.47
CA LEU A 99 -11.53 10.98 -1.55
C LEU A 99 -10.28 10.12 -1.38
N GLU A 100 -9.76 10.02 -0.16
CA GLU A 100 -8.57 9.22 0.16
C GLU A 100 -8.79 7.73 -0.13
N LEU A 101 -9.96 7.19 0.25
CA LEU A 101 -10.26 5.78 -0.02
C LEU A 101 -10.43 5.52 -1.52
N LYS A 102 -11.10 6.42 -2.25
CA LYS A 102 -11.20 6.32 -3.71
C LYS A 102 -9.84 6.37 -4.38
N ASP A 103 -8.96 7.25 -3.93
CA ASP A 103 -7.60 7.35 -4.46
C ASP A 103 -6.81 6.08 -4.18
N ARG A 104 -6.86 5.57 -2.94
CA ARG A 104 -6.22 4.31 -2.57
C ARG A 104 -6.68 3.15 -3.47
N LEU A 105 -7.99 3.02 -3.70
CA LEU A 105 -8.56 2.01 -4.58
C LEU A 105 -8.10 2.17 -6.02
N THR A 106 -8.15 3.39 -6.56
CA THR A 106 -7.84 3.64 -7.98
C THR A 106 -6.34 3.60 -8.30
N TYR A 107 -5.48 3.86 -7.32
CA TYR A 107 -4.03 3.77 -7.46
C TYR A 107 -3.43 2.45 -6.98
N PHE A 108 -4.18 1.56 -6.33
CA PHE A 108 -3.67 0.25 -5.91
C PHE A 108 -2.89 -0.53 -7.00
N PRO A 109 -3.30 -0.50 -8.29
CA PRO A 109 -2.54 -1.14 -9.37
C PRO A 109 -1.07 -0.70 -9.50
N VAL A 110 -0.70 0.48 -9.01
CA VAL A 110 0.68 0.98 -9.10
C VAL A 110 1.59 0.41 -8.01
N LEU A 111 1.07 -0.37 -7.07
CA LEU A 111 1.81 -0.86 -5.90
C LEU A 111 3.10 -1.61 -6.29
N ARG A 112 3.03 -2.52 -7.28
CA ARG A 112 4.21 -3.28 -7.72
C ARG A 112 5.25 -2.37 -8.36
N THR A 113 4.81 -1.48 -9.24
CA THR A 113 5.67 -0.45 -9.85
C THR A 113 6.35 0.41 -8.80
N LEU A 114 5.63 0.85 -7.76
CA LEU A 114 6.19 1.63 -6.66
C LEU A 114 7.32 0.85 -5.98
N LEU A 115 7.08 -0.41 -5.63
CA LEU A 115 8.07 -1.28 -4.98
C LEU A 115 9.31 -1.52 -5.85
N GLU A 116 9.13 -1.74 -7.15
CA GLU A 116 10.27 -1.95 -8.06
C GLU A 116 11.10 -0.68 -8.28
N ASN A 117 10.51 0.49 -8.04
CA ASN A 117 11.09 1.77 -8.42
C ASN A 117 11.33 2.74 -7.25
N VAL A 118 11.28 2.28 -6.00
CA VAL A 118 11.50 3.16 -4.84
C VAL A 118 12.83 3.90 -4.99
N ASP A 119 12.77 5.23 -4.97
CA ASP A 119 13.95 6.10 -5.06
C ASP A 119 14.15 6.95 -3.81
N THR A 120 13.09 7.14 -3.02
CA THR A 120 13.07 8.03 -1.87
C THR A 120 12.28 7.39 -0.74
N ALA A 121 12.81 7.46 0.47
CA ALA A 121 12.09 7.22 1.71
C ALA A 121 12.01 8.51 2.53
N LEU A 122 10.85 8.81 3.10
CA LEU A 122 10.71 9.83 4.16
C LEU A 122 10.65 9.09 5.49
N LYS A 123 11.60 9.37 6.38
CA LYS A 123 11.66 8.74 7.69
C LYS A 123 10.69 9.44 8.64
N TYR A 124 9.96 8.64 9.40
CA TYR A 124 9.02 9.14 10.39
C TYR A 124 9.75 9.84 11.54
N ASP A 125 9.19 10.96 11.99
CA ASP A 125 9.59 11.65 13.21
C ASP A 125 8.33 12.01 14.02
N ILE A 126 8.25 11.50 15.26
CA ILE A 126 7.13 11.72 16.18
C ILE A 126 7.00 13.19 16.58
N ASN A 127 8.10 13.94 16.63
CA ASN A 127 8.10 15.34 17.01
C ASN A 127 7.53 16.23 15.89
N ILE A 128 7.59 15.74 14.66
CA ILE A 128 7.03 16.38 13.47
C ILE A 128 5.57 15.95 13.28
N ILE A 129 5.28 14.65 13.42
CA ILE A 129 3.98 14.06 13.16
C ILE A 129 3.30 13.69 14.49
N TRP A 130 2.97 14.71 15.27
CA TRP A 130 2.47 14.54 16.64
C TRP A 130 1.01 14.02 16.73
N ASN A 131 0.24 14.06 15.61
CA ASN A 131 -1.20 13.73 15.59
C ASN A 131 -1.62 12.79 14.43
N SER A 132 -0.73 11.92 13.95
CA SER A 132 -1.12 10.92 12.94
C SER A 132 -1.77 9.70 13.60
N LYS A 133 -2.91 9.27 13.06
CA LYS A 133 -3.55 7.98 13.42
C LYS A 133 -2.81 6.76 12.84
N ILE A 134 -1.85 6.99 11.94
CA ILE A 134 -1.07 5.95 11.27
C ILE A 134 0.35 6.02 11.81
N GLU A 135 0.76 4.99 12.55
CA GLU A 135 2.15 4.76 12.95
C GLU A 135 2.90 4.07 11.80
N PHE A 136 3.91 4.73 11.25
CA PHE A 136 4.81 4.19 10.24
C PHE A 136 6.26 4.58 10.58
N SER A 137 7.23 3.86 10.01
CA SER A 137 8.66 4.16 10.13
C SER A 137 9.17 4.89 8.89
N PHE A 138 8.68 4.51 7.70
CA PHE A 138 9.04 5.13 6.43
C PHE A 138 7.84 5.33 5.52
N LEU A 139 7.86 6.40 4.73
CA LEU A 139 7.02 6.56 3.53
C LEU A 139 7.90 6.38 2.30
N LEU A 140 7.68 5.28 1.58
CA LEU A 140 8.43 4.95 0.38
C LEU A 140 7.72 5.50 -0.85
N LYS A 141 8.45 6.16 -1.75
CA LYS A 141 7.91 6.68 -3.00
C LYS A 141 8.85 6.47 -4.18
N THR A 142 8.31 6.70 -5.37
CA THR A 142 9.05 6.80 -6.62
C THR A 142 8.56 7.99 -7.43
N ASP A 143 9.48 8.68 -8.09
CA ASP A 143 9.18 9.76 -9.05
C ASP A 143 8.74 9.20 -10.42
N LYS A 144 8.75 7.87 -10.60
CA LYS A 144 8.21 7.19 -11.80
C LYS A 144 6.68 7.26 -11.89
N ILE A 145 5.99 7.54 -10.78
CA ILE A 145 4.54 7.71 -10.75
C ILE A 145 4.27 9.21 -10.73
N SER A 146 3.46 9.69 -11.67
CA SER A 146 3.24 11.13 -11.89
C SER A 146 2.58 11.87 -10.71
N ILE A 147 1.97 11.12 -9.78
CA ILE A 147 1.40 11.65 -8.56
C ILE A 147 2.16 11.07 -7.37
N LEU A 148 2.16 11.80 -6.26
CA LEU A 148 2.77 11.33 -5.03
C LEU A 148 1.96 10.16 -4.46
N VAL A 149 2.49 8.95 -4.64
CA VAL A 149 2.00 7.74 -4.01
C VAL A 149 3.07 7.25 -3.05
N TYR A 150 2.69 7.10 -1.79
CA TYR A 150 3.54 6.59 -0.73
C TYR A 150 3.05 5.22 -0.29
N LEU A 151 3.98 4.28 -0.14
CA LEU A 151 3.76 3.10 0.68
C LEU A 151 4.26 3.41 2.09
N ALA A 152 3.34 3.50 3.04
CA ALA A 152 3.70 3.56 4.46
C ALA A 152 4.10 2.16 4.93
N VAL A 153 5.27 2.06 5.54
CA VAL A 153 5.79 0.82 6.13
C VAL A 153 6.20 1.05 7.58
N LYS A 154 6.05 0.03 8.41
CA LYS A 154 6.35 0.07 9.84
C LYS A 154 7.36 -1.00 10.19
N GLU A 155 8.40 -0.64 10.92
CA GLU A 155 9.35 -1.59 11.48
C GLU A 155 8.67 -2.51 12.51
N ILE A 156 8.99 -3.80 12.47
CA ILE A 156 8.55 -4.76 13.48
C ILE A 156 9.42 -4.56 14.72
N LYS A 157 8.78 -4.41 15.89
CA LYS A 157 9.48 -4.34 17.18
C LYS A 157 10.45 -5.52 17.31
N ASN A 158 11.70 -5.24 17.65
CA ASN A 158 12.84 -6.17 17.81
C ASN A 158 13.61 -6.53 16.54
N ASN A 159 13.16 -6.15 15.34
CA ASN A 159 13.96 -6.30 14.13
C ASN A 159 13.88 -5.03 13.26
N LYS A 160 14.79 -4.09 13.54
CA LYS A 160 14.86 -2.79 12.85
C LYS A 160 15.00 -2.89 11.33
N LYS A 161 15.42 -4.05 10.81
CA LYS A 161 15.53 -4.28 9.37
C LYS A 161 14.23 -4.76 8.73
N ILE A 162 13.29 -5.35 9.47
CA ILE A 162 12.06 -5.91 8.89
C ILE A 162 10.91 -4.90 9.01
N CYS A 163 10.32 -4.56 7.87
CA CYS A 163 9.20 -3.65 7.74
C CYS A 163 7.96 -4.39 7.21
N VAL A 164 6.79 -3.96 7.68
CA VAL A 164 5.49 -4.41 7.15
C VAL A 164 4.74 -3.25 6.51
N PRO A 165 4.02 -3.48 5.41
CA PRO A 165 3.18 -2.46 4.79
C PRO A 165 1.97 -2.15 5.68
N VAL A 166 1.67 -0.87 5.89
CA VAL A 166 0.53 -0.42 6.71
C VAL A 166 -0.53 0.30 5.89
N SER A 167 -0.15 1.07 4.87
CA SER A 167 -1.11 1.80 4.04
C SER A 167 -0.51 2.24 2.71
N LEU A 168 -1.34 2.30 1.68
CA LEU A 168 -1.03 3.00 0.43
C LEU A 168 -1.71 4.38 0.48
N LEU A 169 -0.91 5.43 0.37
CA LEU A 169 -1.33 6.82 0.53
C LEU A 169 -1.12 7.58 -0.76
N VAL A 170 -2.16 8.26 -1.24
CA VAL A 170 -2.05 9.18 -2.37
C VAL A 170 -2.08 10.60 -1.84
N ASP A 171 -1.02 11.35 -2.07
CA ASP A 171 -0.81 12.68 -1.48
C ASP A 171 -0.93 13.78 -2.53
N ARG A 172 -2.17 14.14 -2.86
CA ARG A 172 -2.48 15.15 -3.88
C ARG A 172 -1.94 16.54 -3.58
N ASN A 173 -1.71 16.85 -2.31
CA ASN A 173 -1.34 18.19 -1.85
C ASN A 173 0.11 18.29 -1.38
N ASP A 174 0.91 17.24 -1.61
CA ASP A 174 2.30 17.17 -1.18
C ASP A 174 2.46 17.50 0.31
N ARG A 175 1.59 16.93 1.15
CA ARG A 175 1.57 17.14 2.59
C ARG A 175 2.85 16.63 3.23
N PHE A 176 3.31 15.44 2.85
CA PHE A 176 4.41 14.78 3.54
C PHE A 176 5.78 15.40 3.24
N SER A 177 6.03 15.85 2.01
CA SER A 177 7.30 16.54 1.70
C SER A 177 7.39 17.89 2.41
N LYS A 178 6.25 18.53 2.72
CA LYS A 178 6.18 19.79 3.47
C LYS A 178 6.36 19.62 4.97
N MET A 179 6.36 18.39 5.49
CA MET A 179 6.49 18.12 6.92
C MET A 179 7.95 18.18 7.43
N ASN A 180 8.95 18.58 6.63
CA ASN A 180 10.37 18.60 7.03
C ASN A 180 10.88 17.24 7.54
N LEU A 181 10.33 16.14 7.05
CA LEU A 181 10.79 14.79 7.37
C LEU A 181 12.19 14.56 6.80
N GLU A 182 13.00 13.75 7.49
CA GLU A 182 14.29 13.30 6.96
C GLU A 182 14.05 12.53 5.66
N ARG A 183 14.61 13.05 4.56
CA ARG A 183 14.56 12.43 3.24
C ARG A 183 15.80 11.60 3.03
N LEU A 184 15.61 10.32 2.75
CA LEU A 184 16.66 9.35 2.45
C LEU A 184 16.55 8.88 1.00
N LYS A 185 17.64 8.96 0.23
CA LYS A 185 17.72 8.36 -1.10
C LYS A 185 17.98 6.86 -1.01
N VAL A 186 17.37 6.10 -1.93
CA VAL A 186 17.67 4.67 -2.08
C VAL A 186 18.92 4.51 -2.96
N THR A 187 19.95 3.87 -2.41
CA THR A 187 21.23 3.59 -3.09
C THR A 187 21.25 2.20 -3.70
N GLU A 188 20.58 1.22 -3.08
CA GLU A 188 20.47 -0.15 -3.58
C GLU A 188 19.03 -0.67 -3.46
N ARG A 189 18.60 -1.44 -4.45
CA ARG A 189 17.33 -2.16 -4.49
C ARG A 189 17.57 -3.62 -4.85
N LYS A 190 17.01 -4.53 -4.07
CA LYS A 190 17.06 -5.96 -4.35
C LYS A 190 15.70 -6.61 -4.11
N ILE A 191 15.16 -7.25 -5.14
CA ILE A 191 13.90 -7.98 -5.07
C ILE A 191 14.19 -9.46 -5.28
N THR A 192 13.81 -10.28 -4.31
CA THR A 192 14.05 -11.73 -4.33
C THR A 192 12.75 -12.46 -4.08
N GLN A 193 12.54 -13.56 -4.79
CA GLN A 193 11.43 -14.46 -4.49
C GLN A 193 11.62 -15.10 -3.11
N LYS A 194 10.52 -15.27 -2.37
CA LYS A 194 10.49 -15.93 -1.06
C LYS A 194 10.72 -17.42 -1.16
#